data_AF-A0A8S3ZPD5-F1
#
_entry.id   AF-A0A8S3ZPD5-F1
#
_cell.length_a   1.000
_cell.length_b   1.000
_cell.length_c   1.000
_cell.angle_alpha   90.00
_cell.angle_beta   90.00
_cell.angle_gamma   90.00
#
_symmetry.space_group_name_H-M   'P 1'
#
loop_
_entity.id
_entity.type
_entity.pdbx_description
1 polymer ?
#
loop_
_entity_poly.entity_id
_entity_poly.type
_entity_poly.pdbx_seq_one_letter_code
_entity_poly.pdbx_strand_id
1 'polypeptide(L)'
;MKVSAQEIMTMGCLSSSRLTSRKRILLKVVSDVICVLLVSAGIIAIQFGSKPYKRGFFCDDESITHPFLEDTISVSLAACIGIFLPLVVIILLEFLLRKKGRGYTVSINKTVGKASWIYGTYNTIIVFVFGVAVTQFLTEVGKNSIGRLRPHFLTLCNPDWKKVNCSTGYITDDVCTSTDTGMMNEA
;
A
#
# COMPACT_ATOMS: atom_id res chain seq x y z
N MET A 1 -8.00 -0.47 -35.11
CA MET A 1 -8.57 -0.78 -33.77
C MET A 1 -8.83 0.53 -33.03
N LYS A 2 -10.09 0.99 -33.00
CA LYS A 2 -10.50 2.12 -32.14
C LYS A 2 -10.92 1.52 -30.81
N VAL A 3 -10.01 1.49 -29.86
CA VAL A 3 -10.36 1.20 -28.46
C VAL A 3 -11.15 2.41 -27.97
N SER A 4 -12.45 2.26 -27.82
CA SER A 4 -13.32 3.28 -27.24
C SER A 4 -12.94 3.43 -25.77
N ALA A 5 -12.69 4.67 -25.34
CA ALA A 5 -12.35 5.04 -23.96
C ALA A 5 -13.42 4.64 -22.90
N GLN A 6 -14.50 3.99 -23.33
CA GLN A 6 -15.57 3.47 -22.51
C GLN A 6 -15.16 2.17 -21.79
N GLU A 7 -14.20 1.41 -22.31
CA GLU A 7 -13.76 0.14 -21.72
C GLU A 7 -12.75 0.29 -20.57
N ILE A 8 -12.02 1.41 -20.47
CA ILE A 8 -11.11 1.63 -19.33
C ILE A 8 -11.90 2.02 -18.06
N MET A 9 -13.17 2.45 -18.23
CA MET A 9 -14.04 2.87 -17.12
C MET A 9 -14.92 1.74 -16.55
N THR A 10 -14.71 0.48 -16.96
CA THR A 10 -15.48 -0.68 -16.46
C THR A 10 -14.87 -1.35 -15.22
N MET A 11 -13.71 -0.90 -14.72
CA MET A 11 -13.13 -1.40 -13.46
C MET A 11 -13.62 -0.67 -12.19
N GLY A 12 -14.63 0.21 -12.29
CA GLY A 12 -15.33 0.76 -11.13
C GLY A 12 -16.59 -0.05 -10.82
N CYS A 13 -16.69 -0.63 -9.63
CA CYS A 13 -17.63 -1.68 -9.21
C CYS A 13 -19.15 -1.43 -9.36
N LEU A 14 -19.64 -0.30 -9.88
CA LEU A 14 -21.07 -0.12 -10.17
C LEU A 14 -21.33 0.80 -11.37
N SER A 15 -21.92 0.25 -12.44
CA SER A 15 -22.56 1.03 -13.49
C SER A 15 -24.06 0.69 -13.55
N SER A 16 -24.89 1.56 -12.97
CA SER A 16 -26.35 1.54 -13.19
C SER A 16 -26.71 2.46 -14.35
N SER A 17 -27.41 1.91 -15.34
CA SER A 17 -27.63 2.47 -16.67
C SER A 17 -28.74 3.54 -16.77
N ARG A 18 -29.34 3.99 -15.65
CA ARG A 18 -30.53 4.89 -15.67
C ARG A 18 -30.51 6.09 -14.70
N LEU A 19 -29.37 6.75 -14.48
CA LEU A 19 -29.29 7.94 -13.60
C LEU A 19 -28.91 9.24 -14.33
N THR A 20 -29.55 10.35 -13.92
CA THR A 20 -29.23 11.72 -14.36
C THR A 20 -27.77 12.09 -14.03
N SER A 21 -27.15 12.96 -14.83
CA SER A 21 -25.69 13.26 -14.79
C SER A 21 -25.16 13.63 -13.39
N ARG A 22 -25.94 14.37 -12.59
CA ARG A 22 -25.56 14.71 -11.20
C ARG A 22 -25.57 13.50 -10.26
N LYS A 23 -26.59 12.64 -10.37
CA LYS A 23 -26.69 11.41 -9.57
C LYS A 23 -25.60 10.41 -9.95
N ARG A 24 -25.19 10.36 -11.23
CA ARG A 24 -24.08 9.52 -11.69
C ARG A 24 -22.73 9.96 -11.09
N ILE A 25 -22.45 11.26 -11.01
CA ILE A 25 -21.24 11.78 -10.36
C ILE A 25 -21.26 11.48 -8.86
N LEU A 26 -22.38 11.72 -8.18
CA LEU A 26 -22.54 11.41 -6.75
C LEU A 26 -22.33 9.91 -6.47
N LEU A 27 -22.95 9.02 -7.24
CA LEU A 27 -22.76 7.58 -7.10
C LEU A 27 -21.30 7.15 -7.30
N LYS A 28 -20.60 7.74 -8.28
CA LYS A 28 -19.18 7.46 -8.51
C LYS A 28 -18.34 7.87 -7.29
N VAL A 29 -18.52 9.09 -6.79
CA VAL A 29 -17.78 9.59 -5.61
C VAL A 29 -18.06 8.71 -4.39
N VAL A 30 -19.32 8.35 -4.14
CA VAL A 30 -19.70 7.46 -3.04
C VAL A 30 -19.05 6.09 -3.19
N SER A 31 -19.08 5.51 -4.40
CA SER A 31 -18.43 4.23 -4.66
C SER A 31 -16.92 4.29 -4.45
N ASP A 32 -16.25 5.34 -4.93
CA ASP A 32 -14.80 5.50 -4.77
C ASP A 32 -14.42 5.61 -3.28
N VAL A 33 -15.18 6.38 -2.50
CA VAL A 33 -14.99 6.52 -1.05
C VAL A 33 -15.21 5.18 -0.33
N ILE A 34 -16.27 4.44 -0.67
CA ILE A 34 -16.53 3.12 -0.09
C ILE A 34 -15.38 2.16 -0.40
N CYS A 35 -14.87 2.13 -1.63
CA CYS A 35 -13.75 1.28 -2.01
C CYS A 35 -12.49 1.60 -1.19
N VAL A 36 -12.14 2.87 -1.04
CA VAL A 36 -10.96 3.29 -0.24
C VAL A 36 -11.15 2.93 1.24
N LEU A 37 -12.36 3.11 1.79
CA LEU A 37 -12.68 2.74 3.17
C LEU A 37 -12.57 1.23 3.40
N LEU A 38 -13.05 0.41 2.46
CA LEU A 38 -12.94 -1.05 2.57
C LEU A 38 -11.48 -1.53 2.55
N VAL A 39 -10.66 -0.98 1.65
CA VAL A 39 -9.23 -1.33 1.58
C VAL A 39 -8.50 -0.89 2.84
N SER A 40 -8.72 0.34 3.30
CA SER A 40 -8.09 0.85 4.53
C SER A 40 -8.52 0.08 5.78
N ALA A 41 -9.79 -0.31 5.89
CA ALA A 41 -10.25 -1.20 6.95
C ALA A 41 -9.53 -2.56 6.90
N GLY A 42 -9.30 -3.12 5.71
CA GLY A 42 -8.52 -4.34 5.52
C GLY A 42 -7.07 -4.22 6.01
N ILE A 43 -6.41 -3.09 5.71
CA ILE A 43 -5.05 -2.79 6.19
C ILE A 43 -5.01 -2.77 7.73
N ILE A 44 -5.93 -2.03 8.35
CA ILE A 44 -6.02 -1.91 9.82
C ILE A 44 -6.29 -3.29 10.45
N ALA A 45 -7.20 -4.06 9.87
CA ALA A 45 -7.54 -5.40 10.36
C ALA A 45 -6.31 -6.34 10.34
N ILE A 46 -5.48 -6.27 9.29
CA ILE A 46 -4.24 -7.06 9.23
C ILE A 46 -3.25 -6.56 10.28
N GLN A 47 -3.07 -5.24 10.41
CA GLN A 47 -2.05 -4.67 11.29
C GLN A 47 -2.31 -4.93 12.79
N PHE A 48 -3.58 -4.97 13.21
CA PHE A 48 -3.95 -5.22 14.61
C PHE A 48 -4.40 -6.66 14.90
N GLY A 49 -4.95 -7.37 13.90
CA GLY A 49 -5.57 -8.67 14.08
C GLY A 49 -4.69 -9.86 13.68
N SER A 50 -3.68 -9.65 12.83
CA SER A 50 -2.86 -10.74 12.30
C SER A 50 -1.52 -10.83 13.03
N LYS A 51 -1.16 -12.05 13.44
CA LYS A 51 0.21 -12.36 13.83
C LYS A 51 0.97 -12.78 12.58
N PRO A 52 2.21 -12.28 12.36
CA PRO A 52 3.01 -12.69 11.22
C PRO A 52 3.25 -14.19 11.28
N TYR A 53 3.24 -14.85 10.11
CA TYR A 53 3.68 -16.22 10.02
C TYR A 53 5.13 -16.32 10.48
N LYS A 54 5.39 -17.18 11.47
CA LYS A 54 6.73 -17.42 11.99
C LYS A 54 7.27 -18.70 11.40
N ARG A 55 8.44 -18.63 10.78
CA ARG A 55 9.15 -19.79 10.23
C ARG A 55 10.45 -19.95 11.00
N GLY A 56 10.90 -21.20 11.18
CA GLY A 56 12.20 -21.47 11.76
C GLY A 56 13.37 -21.02 10.88
N PHE A 57 14.56 -21.00 11.49
CA PHE A 57 15.83 -20.63 10.88
C PHE A 57 16.88 -21.73 11.08
N PHE A 58 18.02 -21.60 10.38
CA PHE A 58 19.14 -22.53 10.45
C PHE A 58 20.31 -21.87 11.21
N CYS A 59 21.10 -22.65 11.95
CA CYS A 59 22.25 -22.11 12.69
C CYS A 59 23.34 -21.51 11.78
N ASP A 60 23.46 -22.01 10.55
CA ASP A 60 24.48 -21.56 9.58
C ASP A 60 24.03 -20.34 8.76
N ASP A 61 22.86 -19.75 9.06
CA ASP A 61 22.35 -18.59 8.32
C ASP A 61 22.97 -17.28 8.87
N GLU A 62 24.05 -16.84 8.24
CA GLU A 62 24.69 -15.56 8.56
C GLU A 62 23.79 -14.35 8.19
N SER A 63 22.78 -14.53 7.34
CA SER A 63 21.96 -13.41 6.87
C SER A 63 21.03 -12.83 7.95
N ILE A 64 20.88 -13.50 9.10
CA ILE A 64 20.01 -13.10 10.23
C ILE A 64 20.77 -12.67 11.50
N THR A 65 22.11 -12.57 11.43
CA THR A 65 22.99 -12.30 12.59
C THR A 65 23.48 -10.85 12.68
N HIS A 66 23.03 -9.98 11.77
CA HIS A 66 23.48 -8.59 11.71
C HIS A 66 23.01 -7.78 12.93
N PRO A 67 23.77 -6.76 13.36
CA PRO A 67 23.38 -5.93 14.50
C PRO A 67 22.14 -5.09 14.17
N PHE A 68 21.30 -4.87 15.19
CA PHE A 68 20.21 -3.91 15.08
C PHE A 68 20.78 -2.49 15.01
N LEU A 69 20.44 -1.78 13.95
CA LEU A 69 20.80 -0.39 13.71
C LEU A 69 19.52 0.42 13.70
N GLU A 70 19.49 1.55 14.40
CA GLU A 70 18.35 2.46 14.37
C GLU A 70 18.21 3.08 12.99
N ASP A 71 16.96 3.26 12.54
CA ASP A 71 16.66 3.81 11.24
C ASP A 71 17.17 5.27 11.10
N THR A 72 18.07 5.50 10.15
CA THR A 72 18.55 6.84 9.80
C THR A 72 17.42 7.74 9.25
N ILE A 73 16.40 7.14 8.64
CA ILE A 73 15.25 7.83 8.06
C ILE A 73 13.99 7.18 8.62
N SER A 74 13.14 7.96 9.29
CA SER A 74 11.89 7.45 9.82
C SER A 74 10.96 6.95 8.70
N VAL A 75 10.30 5.81 8.96
CA VAL A 75 9.31 5.21 8.04
C VAL A 75 8.22 6.22 7.65
N SER A 76 7.78 7.05 8.60
CA SER A 76 6.80 8.10 8.36
C SER A 76 7.30 9.15 7.37
N LEU A 77 8.55 9.59 7.51
CA LEU A 77 9.14 10.58 6.59
C LEU A 77 9.27 10.01 5.17
N ALA A 78 9.76 8.77 5.05
CA ALA A 78 9.88 8.09 3.76
C ALA A 78 8.51 7.95 3.07
N ALA A 79 7.47 7.56 3.82
CA ALA A 79 6.10 7.47 3.31
C ALA A 79 5.54 8.84 2.90
N CYS A 80 5.76 9.89 3.71
CA CYS A 80 5.31 11.25 3.40
C CYS A 80 5.93 11.76 2.11
N ILE A 81 7.25 11.62 1.94
CA ILE A 81 7.96 12.05 0.72
C ILE A 81 7.46 11.23 -0.48
N GLY A 82 7.32 9.91 -0.32
CA GLY A 82 6.85 8.99 -1.36
C GLY A 82 5.44 9.28 -1.86
N ILE A 83 4.57 9.90 -1.05
CA ILE A 83 3.22 10.30 -1.44
C ILE A 83 3.19 11.76 -1.94
N PHE A 84 3.90 12.67 -1.26
CA PHE A 84 3.86 14.10 -1.57
C PHE A 84 4.48 14.39 -2.93
N LEU A 85 5.64 13.81 -3.23
CA LEU A 85 6.34 14.03 -4.48
C LEU A 85 5.51 13.66 -5.73
N PRO A 86 4.91 12.46 -5.85
CA PRO A 86 4.08 12.13 -7.01
C PRO A 86 2.80 12.97 -7.08
N LEU A 87 2.21 13.38 -5.96
CA LEU A 87 1.05 14.28 -5.97
C LEU A 87 1.38 15.64 -6.59
N VAL A 88 2.52 16.22 -6.22
CA VAL A 88 3.01 17.48 -6.82
C VAL A 88 3.22 17.31 -8.33
N VAL A 89 3.84 16.20 -8.73
CA VAL A 89 4.06 15.87 -10.15
C VAL A 89 2.74 15.75 -10.91
N ILE A 90 1.74 15.05 -10.37
CA ILE A 90 0.42 14.91 -10.97
C ILE A 90 -0.24 16.28 -11.20
N ILE A 91 -0.22 17.15 -10.18
CA ILE A 91 -0.83 18.49 -10.25
C ILE A 91 -0.12 19.34 -11.33
N LEU A 92 1.21 19.33 -11.35
CA LEU A 92 2.00 20.05 -12.34
C LEU A 92 1.77 19.53 -13.76
N LEU A 93 1.71 18.21 -13.95
CA LEU A 93 1.44 17.61 -15.25
C LEU A 93 0.05 17.96 -15.77
N GLU A 94 -0.99 17.86 -14.94
CA GLU A 94 -2.35 18.27 -15.30
C GLU A 94 -2.40 19.76 -15.70
N PHE A 95 -1.71 20.62 -14.95
CA PHE A 95 -1.62 22.05 -15.26
C PHE A 95 -0.92 22.32 -16.60
N LEU A 96 0.22 21.68 -16.86
CA LEU A 96 1.00 21.86 -18.09
C LEU A 96 0.28 21.29 -19.32
N LEU A 97 -0.31 20.09 -19.20
CA LEU A 97 -1.09 19.46 -20.27
C LEU A 97 -2.31 20.31 -20.62
N ARG A 98 -2.93 20.95 -19.61
CA ARG A 98 -4.03 21.89 -19.83
C ARG A 98 -3.59 23.15 -20.56
N LYS A 99 -2.46 23.76 -20.18
CA LYS A 99 -1.89 24.93 -20.88
C LYS A 99 -1.62 24.64 -22.36
N LYS A 100 -1.19 23.41 -22.68
CA LYS A 100 -0.98 22.95 -24.06
C LYS A 100 -2.25 22.50 -24.80
N GLY A 101 -3.44 22.58 -24.17
CA GLY A 101 -4.70 22.14 -24.77
C GLY A 101 -4.82 20.62 -24.94
N ARG A 102 -3.92 19.84 -24.35
CA ARG A 102 -3.81 18.36 -24.46
C ARG A 102 -4.17 17.66 -23.16
N GLY A 103 -4.96 18.30 -22.30
CA GLY A 103 -5.38 17.72 -21.02
C GLY A 103 -6.04 16.36 -21.24
N TYR A 104 -5.58 15.35 -20.50
CA TYR A 104 -6.16 14.00 -20.47
C TYR A 104 -7.45 14.02 -19.63
N THR A 105 -8.36 14.94 -19.93
CA THR A 105 -9.66 14.93 -19.27
C THR A 105 -10.48 13.85 -19.95
N VAL A 106 -10.85 12.80 -19.21
CA VAL A 106 -11.95 11.90 -19.56
C VAL A 106 -13.06 12.74 -20.19
N SER A 107 -13.43 12.40 -21.42
CA SER A 107 -14.38 13.13 -22.27
C SER A 107 -15.76 13.26 -21.63
N ILE A 108 -15.89 14.10 -20.60
CA ILE A 108 -17.15 14.65 -20.15
C ILE A 108 -17.26 15.99 -20.85
N ASN A 109 -18.28 16.09 -21.71
CA ASN A 109 -18.66 17.22 -22.54
C ASN A 109 -18.02 18.57 -22.15
N LYS A 110 -17.42 19.24 -23.14
CA LYS A 110 -16.85 20.60 -23.09
C LYS A 110 -17.85 21.71 -22.64
N THR A 111 -19.04 21.36 -22.18
CA THR A 111 -20.17 22.27 -21.92
C THR A 111 -20.21 22.85 -20.50
N VAL A 112 -19.24 22.57 -19.62
CA VAL A 112 -19.18 23.17 -18.27
C VAL A 112 -17.78 23.75 -18.05
N GLY A 113 -17.68 25.05 -17.79
CA GLY A 113 -16.44 25.84 -17.69
C GLY A 113 -15.43 25.42 -16.61
N LYS A 114 -14.99 26.36 -15.76
CA LYS A 114 -13.90 26.16 -14.75
C LYS A 114 -14.06 24.92 -13.85
N ALA A 115 -15.29 24.42 -13.66
CA ALA A 115 -15.60 23.20 -12.90
C ALA A 115 -15.08 21.88 -13.53
N SER A 116 -14.76 21.87 -14.84
CA SER A 116 -14.17 20.69 -15.51
C SER A 116 -12.76 20.36 -15.01
N TRP A 117 -11.98 21.37 -14.60
CA TRP A 117 -10.60 21.16 -14.12
C TRP A 117 -10.58 20.44 -12.76
N ILE A 118 -11.40 20.89 -11.81
CA ILE A 118 -11.51 20.30 -10.47
C ILE A 118 -11.92 18.82 -10.57
N TYR A 119 -12.86 18.51 -11.46
CA TYR A 119 -13.31 17.13 -11.66
C TYR A 119 -12.25 16.24 -12.33
N GLY A 120 -11.47 16.77 -13.28
CA GLY A 120 -10.37 16.06 -13.91
C GLY A 120 -9.26 15.73 -12.92
N THR A 121 -8.79 16.73 -12.18
CA THR A 121 -7.76 16.56 -11.15
C THR A 121 -8.23 15.64 -10.01
N TYR A 122 -9.50 15.73 -9.60
CA TYR A 122 -10.09 14.78 -8.63
C TYR A 122 -9.97 13.33 -9.10
N ASN A 123 -10.33 13.03 -10.36
CA ASN A 123 -10.26 11.67 -10.89
C ASN A 123 -8.81 11.14 -10.95
N THR A 124 -7.84 11.97 -11.27
CA THR A 124 -6.44 11.55 -11.29
C THR A 124 -5.92 11.28 -9.87
N ILE A 125 -6.26 12.13 -8.90
CA ILE A 125 -5.85 11.96 -7.50
C ILE A 125 -6.50 10.72 -6.87
N ILE A 126 -7.80 10.49 -7.07
CA ILE A 126 -8.50 9.35 -6.44
C ILE A 126 -7.94 8.00 -6.93
N VAL A 127 -7.60 7.90 -8.22
CA VAL A 127 -6.96 6.69 -8.77
C VAL A 127 -5.57 6.48 -8.17
N PHE A 128 -4.79 7.55 -8.01
CA PHE A 128 -3.48 7.47 -7.37
C PHE A 128 -3.58 7.00 -5.90
N VAL A 129 -4.46 7.61 -5.10
CA VAL A 129 -4.67 7.23 -3.69
C VAL A 129 -5.15 5.78 -3.58
N PHE A 130 -6.07 5.35 -4.45
CA PHE A 130 -6.53 3.97 -4.48
C PHE A 130 -5.39 3.00 -4.81
N GLY A 131 -4.53 3.34 -5.78
CA GLY A 131 -3.34 2.55 -6.12
C GLY A 131 -2.40 2.38 -4.93
N VAL A 132 -2.09 3.48 -4.23
CA VAL A 132 -1.25 3.44 -3.01
C VAL A 132 -1.87 2.54 -1.94
N ALA A 133 -3.17 2.67 -1.69
CA ALA A 133 -3.88 1.87 -0.70
C ALA A 133 -3.82 0.36 -1.03
N VAL A 134 -4.06 -0.01 -2.29
CA VAL A 134 -3.98 -1.41 -2.73
C VAL A 134 -2.56 -1.96 -2.63
N THR A 135 -1.55 -1.20 -3.06
CA THR A 135 -0.15 -1.63 -2.93
C THR A 135 0.26 -1.82 -1.47
N GLN A 136 -0.18 -0.94 -0.59
CA GLN A 136 0.08 -1.06 0.84
C GLN A 136 -0.61 -2.30 1.42
N PHE A 137 -1.88 -2.52 1.08
CA PHE A 137 -2.61 -3.71 1.49
C PHE A 137 -1.90 -5.00 1.06
N LEU A 138 -1.51 -5.10 -0.21
CA LEU A 138 -0.79 -6.27 -0.73
C LEU A 138 0.56 -6.47 -0.04
N THR A 139 1.24 -5.39 0.31
CA THR A 139 2.52 -5.43 1.02
C THR A 139 2.35 -5.97 2.44
N GLU A 140 1.34 -5.53 3.18
CA GLU A 140 1.05 -6.03 4.53
C GLU A 140 0.61 -7.49 4.51
N VAL A 141 -0.24 -7.89 3.55
CA VAL A 141 -0.58 -9.30 3.33
C VAL A 141 0.66 -10.12 3.02
N GLY A 142 1.53 -9.63 2.14
CA GLY A 142 2.76 -10.31 1.74
C GLY A 142 3.73 -10.50 2.89
N LYS A 143 3.97 -9.46 3.71
CA LYS A 143 4.78 -9.55 4.93
C LYS A 143 4.24 -10.61 5.88
N ASN A 144 2.93 -10.58 6.15
CA ASN A 144 2.28 -11.49 7.09
C ASN A 144 2.24 -12.93 6.58
N SER A 145 2.18 -13.14 5.27
CA SER A 145 2.10 -14.48 4.65
C SER A 145 3.47 -15.13 4.45
N ILE A 146 4.49 -14.36 4.08
CA ILE A 146 5.83 -14.92 3.80
C ILE A 146 6.60 -15.17 5.10
N GLY A 147 6.51 -14.26 6.09
CA GLY A 147 7.16 -14.45 7.38
C GLY A 147 8.68 -14.54 7.30
N ARG A 148 9.31 -13.80 6.38
CA ARG A 148 10.77 -13.83 6.20
C ARG A 148 11.45 -13.01 7.29
N LEU A 149 12.37 -13.65 8.01
CA LEU A 149 13.23 -13.01 9.01
C LEU A 149 14.11 -11.93 8.37
N ARG A 150 14.24 -10.82 9.08
CA ARG A 150 15.11 -9.68 8.77
C ARG A 150 16.52 -9.94 9.31
N PRO A 151 17.52 -9.23 8.78
CA PRO A 151 18.91 -9.46 9.14
C PRO A 151 19.27 -9.27 10.62
N HIS A 152 18.47 -8.52 11.38
CA HIS A 152 18.71 -8.24 12.80
C HIS A 152 17.87 -9.10 13.74
N PHE A 153 17.18 -10.11 13.21
CA PHE A 153 16.28 -10.97 13.98
C PHE A 153 16.98 -11.66 15.16
N LEU A 154 18.18 -12.23 14.96
CA LEU A 154 18.86 -12.96 16.03
C LEU A 154 19.32 -12.05 17.17
N THR A 155 19.71 -10.81 16.84
CA THR A 155 20.07 -9.78 17.81
C THR A 155 18.88 -9.41 18.70
N LEU A 156 17.68 -9.32 18.14
CA LEU A 156 16.46 -9.05 18.90
C LEU A 156 15.93 -10.29 19.64
N CYS A 157 16.09 -11.48 19.08
CA CYS A 157 15.66 -12.76 19.66
C CYS A 157 16.45 -13.12 20.93
N ASN A 158 17.76 -12.84 20.94
CA ASN A 158 18.71 -13.22 21.98
C ASN A 158 18.50 -14.69 22.44
N PRO A 159 18.88 -15.67 21.60
CA PRO A 159 18.54 -17.07 21.81
C PRO A 159 19.20 -17.64 23.08
N ASP A 160 18.47 -18.50 23.79
CA ASP A 160 19.04 -19.30 24.87
C ASP A 160 19.83 -20.48 24.27
N TRP A 161 21.16 -20.33 24.19
CA TRP A 161 22.07 -21.34 23.66
C TRP A 161 21.97 -22.72 24.33
N LYS A 162 21.34 -22.82 25.51
CA LYS A 162 21.10 -24.11 26.19
C LYS A 162 19.97 -24.91 25.55
N LYS A 163 19.05 -24.24 24.85
CA LYS A 163 17.88 -24.84 24.16
C LYS A 163 18.09 -24.99 22.66
N VAL A 164 19.06 -24.28 22.09
CA VAL A 164 19.41 -24.36 20.67
C VAL A 164 20.15 -25.66 20.39
N ASN A 165 19.58 -26.53 19.55
CA ASN A 165 20.23 -27.75 19.09
C ASN A 165 20.54 -27.67 17.57
N CYS A 166 21.75 -27.17 17.25
CA CYS A 166 22.20 -27.01 15.86
C CYS A 166 22.43 -28.34 15.11
N SER A 167 22.45 -29.50 15.78
CA SER A 167 22.55 -30.80 15.11
C SER A 167 21.28 -31.18 14.34
N THR A 168 20.15 -30.55 14.65
CA THR A 168 18.85 -30.79 13.98
C THR A 168 18.69 -29.94 12.71
N GLY A 169 19.57 -28.97 12.49
CA GLY A 169 19.56 -28.07 11.33
C GLY A 169 18.47 -27.00 11.37
N TYR A 170 17.22 -27.34 11.69
CA TYR A 170 16.07 -26.42 11.69
C TYR A 170 15.61 -26.09 13.12
N ILE A 171 15.58 -24.80 13.46
CA ILE A 171 15.26 -24.28 14.79
C ILE A 171 14.05 -23.36 14.71
N THR A 172 13.08 -23.54 15.60
CA THR A 172 11.88 -22.71 15.73
C THR A 172 12.10 -21.55 16.70
N ASP A 173 11.30 -20.48 16.61
CA ASP A 173 11.50 -19.23 17.38
C ASP A 173 11.24 -19.35 18.90
N ASP A 174 10.94 -20.53 19.43
CA ASP A 174 10.69 -20.80 20.85
C ASP A 174 11.95 -20.77 21.73
N VAL A 175 13.13 -20.62 21.11
CA VAL A 175 14.42 -20.38 21.76
C VAL A 175 14.68 -18.91 22.11
N CYS A 176 13.87 -17.96 21.63
CA CYS A 176 14.05 -16.53 21.92
C CYS A 176 13.71 -16.19 23.37
N THR A 177 14.53 -15.34 24.01
CA THR A 177 14.36 -14.94 25.41
C THR A 177 13.78 -13.53 25.55
N SER A 178 13.80 -12.73 24.48
CA SER A 178 13.34 -11.34 24.53
C SER A 178 11.83 -11.22 24.70
N THR A 179 11.40 -10.15 25.39
CA THR A 179 10.00 -9.88 25.72
C THR A 179 9.34 -8.89 24.75
N ASP A 180 10.14 -8.20 23.92
CA ASP A 180 9.68 -7.15 23.00
C ASP A 180 9.10 -7.70 21.70
N THR A 181 7.91 -8.28 21.79
CA THR A 181 7.22 -8.90 20.64
C THR A 181 6.92 -7.94 19.50
N GLY A 182 6.81 -6.63 19.76
CA GLY A 182 6.57 -5.62 18.73
C GLY A 182 7.72 -5.52 17.74
N MET A 183 8.95 -5.38 18.25
CA MET A 183 10.17 -5.32 17.45
C MET A 183 10.46 -6.66 16.77
N MET A 184 10.15 -7.77 17.46
CA MET A 184 10.30 -9.12 16.88
C MET A 184 9.31 -9.42 15.74
N ASN A 185 8.14 -8.78 15.71
CA ASN A 185 7.17 -8.97 14.63
C ASN A 185 7.51 -8.12 13.39
N GLU A 186 8.30 -7.06 13.56
CA GLU A 186 8.83 -6.25 12.47
C GLU A 186 10.11 -6.86 11.84
N ALA A 187 10.81 -7.66 12.65
CA ALA A 187 12.01 -8.41 12.31
C ALA A 187 11.74 -9.76 11.63
#